data_AF-A0A239MGS7-F1
#
_entry.id   AF-A0A239MGS7-F1
#
_cell.length_a   1.000
_cell.length_b   1.000
_cell.length_c   1.000
_cell.angle_alpha   90.00
_cell.angle_beta   90.00
_cell.angle_gamma   90.00
#
_symmetry.space_group_name_H-M   'P 1'
#
loop_
_entity.id
_entity.type
_entity.pdbx_description
1 polymer ?
#
loop_
_entity_poly.entity_id
_entity_poly.type
_entity_poly.pdbx_seq_one_letter_code
_entity_poly.pdbx_strand_id
1 'polypeptide(L)'
;MRKTTVIAAALVVAAAAAGCSSSSDDSAAPVDCTPTLGAEDLAEEGVLTMATNATLPPMQYVDPNGEVIGMRVDLGKEIAKRLCLTPNFVNIEFDAQIPGVQSGRWDMIDTGMFYTPARAETIDLVPYEVQAVSISVPSGNPENISSVDDLAGKTIGVEAPGYEFDTLTALSEQFVADGKPAMTVQTFKTNADAYQALSAGQLDGTSIVESVTSFYQSDGRFETAVGGINEAPLAMGFAKDSKSAGEVARVLDEMRADGYLPDLFAEYDVTGYDGAIEVSTGPLDS
;
A
#
# COMPACT_ATOMS: atom_id res chain seq x y z
N MET A 1 72.11 -30.15 -27.66
CA MET A 1 72.13 -31.51 -28.25
C MET A 1 71.76 -32.54 -27.21
N ARG A 2 70.53 -33.06 -27.23
CA ARG A 2 70.18 -34.40 -26.73
C ARG A 2 68.77 -34.79 -27.23
N LYS A 3 68.82 -35.52 -28.34
CA LYS A 3 67.98 -36.64 -28.83
C LYS A 3 66.47 -36.57 -28.64
N THR A 4 65.82 -36.32 -29.78
CA THR A 4 64.52 -36.80 -30.24
C THR A 4 64.28 -38.30 -29.96
N THR A 5 63.07 -38.66 -29.56
CA THR A 5 62.41 -39.92 -29.96
C THR A 5 60.92 -39.66 -30.07
N VAL A 6 60.42 -39.78 -31.30
CA VAL A 6 59.03 -39.73 -31.71
C VAL A 6 58.48 -41.16 -31.63
N ILE A 7 57.35 -41.37 -30.97
CA ILE A 7 56.50 -42.56 -31.15
C ILE A 7 55.09 -42.06 -31.44
N ALA A 8 54.56 -42.49 -32.58
CA ALA A 8 53.22 -42.25 -33.07
C ALA A 8 52.38 -43.54 -33.00
N ALA A 9 51.05 -43.36 -33.04
CA ALA A 9 49.95 -44.34 -33.12
C ALA A 9 49.44 -44.85 -31.75
N ALA A 10 48.13 -44.94 -31.47
CA ALA A 10 46.95 -44.95 -32.33
C ALA A 10 45.71 -44.37 -31.60
N LEU A 11 44.76 -43.86 -32.40
CA LEU A 11 43.41 -43.45 -31.99
C LEU A 11 42.62 -44.60 -31.36
N VAL A 12 41.94 -44.33 -30.24
CA VAL A 12 40.61 -44.87 -29.95
C VAL A 12 39.78 -43.72 -29.35
N VAL A 13 38.71 -43.36 -30.06
CA VAL A 13 37.68 -42.43 -29.63
C VAL A 13 36.72 -43.19 -28.72
N ALA A 14 36.49 -42.69 -27.51
CA ALA A 14 35.30 -43.01 -26.72
C ALA A 14 34.92 -41.76 -25.92
N ALA A 15 33.90 -41.06 -26.41
CA ALA A 15 33.24 -39.98 -25.70
C ALA A 15 32.33 -40.59 -24.61
N ALA A 16 32.48 -40.13 -23.37
CA ALA A 16 31.45 -40.25 -22.35
C ALA A 16 31.51 -38.98 -21.49
N ALA A 17 30.40 -38.26 -21.48
CA ALA A 17 30.23 -36.93 -20.95
C ALA A 17 30.45 -36.85 -19.44
N ALA A 18 31.06 -35.75 -19.02
CA ALA A 18 31.11 -35.30 -17.65
C ALA A 18 29.70 -34.85 -17.18
N GLY A 19 29.32 -35.29 -15.99
CA GLY A 19 28.15 -34.81 -15.26
C GLY A 19 28.42 -34.92 -13.77
N CYS A 20 29.25 -34.02 -13.24
CA CYS A 20 29.38 -33.83 -11.80
C CYS A 20 28.10 -33.15 -11.30
N SER A 21 27.30 -33.89 -10.55
CA SER A 21 26.19 -33.36 -9.76
C SER A 21 26.77 -32.61 -8.56
N SER A 22 26.58 -31.29 -8.54
CA SER A 22 26.69 -30.46 -7.35
C SER A 22 25.32 -30.41 -6.68
N SER A 23 25.28 -30.81 -5.42
CA SER A 23 24.13 -30.71 -4.54
C SER A 23 23.70 -29.25 -4.36
N SER A 24 22.43 -28.99 -4.62
CA SER A 24 21.70 -27.82 -4.13
C SER A 24 20.49 -28.35 -3.36
N ASP A 25 20.60 -28.36 -2.03
CA ASP A 25 19.42 -28.30 -1.17
C ASP A 25 19.11 -26.82 -0.95
N ASP A 26 17.95 -26.37 -1.41
CA ASP A 26 17.07 -25.57 -0.55
C ASP A 26 15.61 -25.70 -1.00
N SER A 27 14.73 -25.70 0.00
CA SER A 27 13.35 -26.17 -0.06
C SER A 27 12.35 -25.08 -0.43
N ALA A 28 11.34 -25.47 -1.20
CA ALA A 28 9.94 -25.32 -0.81
C ALA A 28 9.14 -26.42 -1.52
N ALA A 29 8.23 -27.09 -0.81
CA ALA A 29 7.28 -28.00 -1.44
C ALA A 29 6.51 -27.25 -2.55
N PRO A 30 6.13 -27.91 -3.65
CA PRO A 30 5.20 -27.29 -4.59
C PRO A 30 3.90 -27.06 -3.81
N VAL A 31 3.51 -25.79 -3.65
CA VAL A 31 2.10 -25.51 -3.46
C VAL A 31 1.45 -26.05 -4.74
N ASP A 32 0.60 -27.08 -4.62
CA ASP A 32 -0.28 -27.52 -5.71
C ASP A 32 -1.25 -26.37 -5.98
N CYS A 33 -0.75 -25.35 -6.66
CA CYS A 33 -1.39 -24.06 -6.84
C CYS A 33 -1.69 -23.94 -8.33
N THR A 34 -2.99 -23.96 -8.67
CA THR A 34 -3.46 -23.72 -10.03
C THR A 34 -3.90 -22.26 -10.12
N PRO A 35 -3.28 -21.42 -10.99
CA PRO A 35 -3.69 -20.04 -11.14
C PRO A 35 -5.17 -19.93 -11.52
N THR A 36 -5.91 -19.07 -10.82
CA THR A 36 -7.32 -18.78 -11.14
C THR A 36 -7.47 -17.64 -12.16
N LEU A 37 -6.42 -16.84 -12.36
CA LEU A 37 -6.35 -15.72 -13.29
C LEU A 37 -5.52 -16.09 -14.53
N GLY A 38 -6.10 -15.86 -15.73
CA GLY A 38 -5.46 -16.11 -17.02
C GLY A 38 -4.76 -14.88 -17.60
N ALA A 39 -4.15 -15.02 -18.78
CA ALA A 39 -3.46 -13.92 -19.46
C ALA A 39 -4.40 -12.76 -19.83
N GLU A 40 -5.69 -13.04 -20.05
CA GLU A 40 -6.72 -12.04 -20.32
C GLU A 40 -7.18 -11.29 -19.06
N ASP A 41 -6.89 -11.84 -17.87
CA ASP A 41 -7.29 -11.27 -16.58
C ASP A 41 -6.19 -10.40 -15.96
N LEU A 42 -4.99 -10.37 -16.56
CA LEU A 42 -3.78 -9.75 -16.02
C LEU A 42 -3.11 -8.81 -17.03
N ALA A 43 -2.45 -7.77 -16.53
CA ALA A 43 -1.60 -6.86 -17.29
C ALA A 43 -0.37 -7.58 -17.87
N GLU A 44 0.16 -8.57 -17.14
CA GLU A 44 1.22 -9.47 -17.57
C GLU A 44 0.91 -10.89 -17.11
N GLU A 45 0.95 -11.86 -18.02
CA GLU A 45 0.61 -13.26 -17.73
C GLU A 45 1.48 -13.82 -16.59
N GLY A 46 0.84 -14.36 -15.55
CA GLY A 46 1.53 -14.96 -14.40
C GLY A 46 2.07 -13.95 -13.38
N VAL A 47 1.77 -12.66 -13.54
CA VAL A 47 2.23 -11.59 -12.66
C VAL A 47 1.03 -10.82 -12.12
N LEU A 48 0.96 -10.64 -10.80
CA LEU A 48 0.00 -9.72 -10.17
C LEU A 48 0.67 -8.34 -10.05
N THR A 49 0.30 -7.41 -10.93
CA THR A 49 0.84 -6.06 -10.96
C THR A 49 0.00 -5.14 -10.07
N MET A 50 0.63 -4.59 -9.04
CA MET A 50 0.02 -3.80 -7.98
C MET A 50 0.56 -2.38 -8.00
N ALA A 51 -0.29 -1.38 -8.26
CA ALA A 51 0.10 0.02 -8.10
C ALA A 51 0.07 0.41 -6.62
N THR A 52 1.11 1.09 -6.15
CA THR A 52 1.22 1.55 -4.77
C THR A 52 1.85 2.94 -4.71
N ASN A 53 1.58 3.69 -3.63
CA ASN A 53 2.28 4.93 -3.33
C ASN A 53 3.09 4.72 -2.04
N ALA A 54 4.40 4.48 -2.20
CA ALA A 54 5.27 4.04 -1.11
C ALA A 54 5.80 5.21 -0.26
N THR A 55 4.89 5.98 0.33
CA THR A 55 5.18 7.19 1.14
C THR A 55 4.72 7.07 2.60
N LEU A 56 4.11 5.95 3.00
CA LEU A 56 3.38 5.77 4.25
C LEU A 56 4.02 4.69 5.14
N PRO A 57 5.18 4.94 5.77
CA PRO A 57 5.74 3.99 6.73
C PRO A 57 4.85 3.87 7.98
N PRO A 58 4.65 2.67 8.56
CA PRO A 58 5.19 1.37 8.14
C PRO A 58 4.28 0.57 7.18
N MET A 59 3.22 1.19 6.64
CA MET A 59 2.21 0.53 5.80
C MET A 59 2.75 0.16 4.41
N GLN A 60 3.34 1.13 3.70
CA GLN A 60 4.07 0.93 2.45
C GLN A 60 5.06 2.09 2.24
N TYR A 61 6.33 1.77 2.07
CA TYR A 61 7.38 2.77 1.96
C TYR A 61 8.61 2.22 1.23
N VAL A 62 9.47 3.13 0.79
CA VAL A 62 10.77 2.77 0.21
C VAL A 62 11.81 2.70 1.31
N ASP A 63 12.47 1.54 1.45
CA ASP A 63 13.54 1.33 2.39
C ASP A 63 14.87 2.01 1.94
N PRO A 64 15.92 2.03 2.78
CA PRO A 64 17.21 2.61 2.40
C PRO A 64 17.92 1.92 1.22
N ASN A 65 17.53 0.69 0.86
CA ASN A 65 18.06 -0.04 -0.28
C ASN A 65 17.29 0.27 -1.58
N GLY A 66 16.18 1.01 -1.49
CA GLY A 66 15.31 1.35 -2.60
C GLY A 66 14.19 0.33 -2.85
N GLU A 67 13.96 -0.61 -1.94
CA GLU A 67 12.90 -1.61 -2.04
C GLU A 67 11.59 -1.09 -1.44
N VAL A 68 10.47 -1.41 -2.09
CA VAL A 68 9.14 -1.12 -1.56
C VAL A 68 8.78 -2.20 -0.55
N ILE A 69 8.54 -1.82 0.70
CA ILE A 69 8.27 -2.71 1.83
C ILE A 69 7.15 -2.16 2.73
N GLY A 70 6.65 -2.97 3.67
CA GLY A 70 5.63 -2.59 4.64
C GLY A 70 4.47 -3.58 4.70
N MET A 71 3.53 -3.35 5.63
CA MET A 71 2.37 -4.21 5.85
C MET A 71 1.60 -4.54 4.56
N ARG A 72 1.26 -3.50 3.78
CA ARG A 72 0.47 -3.67 2.55
C ARG A 72 1.24 -4.43 1.48
N VAL A 73 2.55 -4.20 1.41
CA VAL A 73 3.44 -4.95 0.51
C VAL A 73 3.48 -6.44 0.89
N ASP A 74 3.55 -6.74 2.18
CA ASP A 74 3.56 -8.14 2.65
C ASP A 74 2.20 -8.81 2.46
N LEU A 75 1.11 -8.05 2.61
CA LEU A 75 -0.25 -8.48 2.24
C LEU A 75 -0.34 -8.78 0.73
N GLY A 76 0.11 -7.87 -0.14
CA GLY A 76 0.10 -8.06 -1.59
C GLY A 76 0.95 -9.25 -2.07
N LYS A 77 2.11 -9.49 -1.44
CA LYS A 77 2.94 -10.68 -1.70
C LYS A 77 2.21 -11.98 -1.34
N GLU A 78 1.55 -12.02 -0.18
CA GLU A 78 0.80 -13.21 0.23
C GLU A 78 -0.43 -13.45 -0.67
N ILE A 79 -1.12 -12.38 -1.10
CA ILE A 79 -2.20 -12.46 -2.08
C ILE A 79 -1.70 -13.08 -3.39
N ALA A 80 -0.60 -12.54 -3.96
CA ALA A 80 -0.02 -13.06 -5.19
C ALA A 80 0.36 -14.54 -5.07
N LYS A 81 0.99 -14.92 -3.95
CA LYS A 81 1.36 -16.30 -3.64
C LYS A 81 0.15 -17.25 -3.60
N ARG A 82 -0.95 -16.84 -2.96
CA ARG A 82 -2.19 -17.63 -2.89
C ARG A 82 -2.93 -17.73 -4.23
N LEU A 83 -2.71 -16.76 -5.13
CA LEU A 83 -3.19 -16.78 -6.52
C LEU A 83 -2.24 -17.48 -7.49
N CYS A 84 -1.10 -18.02 -7.00
CA CYS A 84 -0.07 -18.66 -7.80
C CYS A 84 0.59 -17.71 -8.82
N LEU A 85 0.72 -16.42 -8.48
CA LEU A 85 1.28 -15.37 -9.32
C LEU A 85 2.57 -14.80 -8.72
N THR A 86 3.38 -14.19 -9.59
CA THR A 86 4.55 -13.41 -9.15
C THR A 86 4.08 -12.00 -8.76
N PRO A 87 4.40 -11.49 -7.55
CA PRO A 87 4.05 -10.11 -7.19
C PRO A 87 4.96 -9.12 -7.93
N ASN A 88 4.37 -8.04 -8.44
CA ASN A 88 5.08 -6.90 -9.02
C ASN A 88 4.49 -5.59 -8.51
N PHE A 89 5.29 -4.76 -7.84
CA PHE A 89 4.84 -3.48 -7.30
C PHE A 89 5.30 -2.32 -8.18
N VAL A 90 4.35 -1.48 -8.60
CA VAL A 90 4.59 -0.26 -9.36
C VAL A 90 4.42 0.92 -8.41
N ASN A 91 5.53 1.48 -7.93
CA ASN A 91 5.52 2.68 -7.09
C ASN A 91 5.21 3.92 -7.95
N ILE A 92 4.08 4.57 -7.69
CA ILE A 92 3.57 5.69 -8.47
C ILE A 92 2.77 6.66 -7.58
N GLU A 93 2.65 7.91 -8.03
CA GLU A 93 1.81 8.91 -7.37
C GLU A 93 0.34 8.49 -7.34
N PHE A 94 -0.35 8.81 -6.25
CA PHE A 94 -1.71 8.36 -5.97
C PHE A 94 -2.72 8.75 -7.08
N ASP A 95 -2.58 9.95 -7.64
CA ASP A 95 -3.47 10.49 -8.69
C ASP A 95 -3.42 9.69 -10.02
N ALA A 96 -2.34 8.96 -10.26
CA ALA A 96 -2.16 8.13 -11.44
C ALA A 96 -2.75 6.71 -11.28
N GLN A 97 -3.07 6.29 -10.05
CA GLN A 97 -3.44 4.91 -9.71
C GLN A 97 -4.80 4.48 -10.30
N ILE A 98 -5.84 5.31 -10.13
CA ILE A 98 -7.18 5.03 -10.67
C ILE A 98 -7.16 4.99 -12.21
N PRO A 99 -6.63 6.01 -12.93
CA PRO A 99 -6.58 5.96 -14.39
C PRO A 99 -5.78 4.77 -14.95
N GLY A 100 -4.73 4.32 -14.25
CA GLY A 100 -3.96 3.19 -14.74
C GLY A 100 -4.61 1.83 -14.51
N VAL A 101 -5.37 1.64 -13.43
CA VAL A 101 -6.11 0.36 -13.25
C VAL A 101 -7.22 0.28 -14.30
N GLN A 102 -7.93 1.39 -14.54
CA GLN A 102 -8.97 1.47 -15.57
C GLN A 102 -8.46 1.22 -17.00
N SER A 103 -7.19 1.52 -17.27
CA SER A 103 -6.57 1.28 -18.58
C SER A 103 -5.80 -0.05 -18.67
N GLY A 104 -5.83 -0.87 -17.61
CA GLY A 104 -5.15 -2.17 -17.58
C GLY A 104 -3.63 -2.08 -17.51
N ARG A 105 -3.06 -0.96 -17.02
CA ARG A 105 -1.61 -0.84 -16.79
C ARG A 105 -1.14 -1.64 -15.58
N TRP A 106 -2.06 -1.98 -14.68
CA TRP A 106 -1.88 -2.84 -13.52
C TRP A 106 -3.22 -3.48 -13.15
N ASP A 107 -3.16 -4.53 -12.35
CA ASP A 107 -4.30 -5.40 -12.04
C ASP A 107 -5.08 -4.91 -10.83
N MET A 108 -4.38 -4.25 -9.89
CA MET A 108 -4.96 -3.72 -8.67
C MET A 108 -4.19 -2.53 -8.12
N ILE A 109 -4.83 -1.82 -7.20
CA ILE A 109 -4.28 -0.73 -6.42
C ILE A 109 -4.11 -1.24 -4.98
N ASP A 110 -2.86 -1.32 -4.54
CA ASP A 110 -2.44 -1.73 -3.19
C ASP A 110 -1.77 -0.56 -2.46
N THR A 111 -2.58 0.39 -2.00
CA THR A 111 -2.10 1.59 -1.30
C THR A 111 -2.91 1.93 -0.05
N GLY A 112 -3.95 1.15 0.27
CA GLY A 112 -4.92 1.47 1.32
C GLY A 112 -5.75 2.70 0.98
N MET A 113 -6.51 2.63 -0.11
CA MET A 113 -7.33 3.76 -0.55
C MET A 113 -8.61 3.82 0.28
N PHE A 114 -8.92 4.97 0.87
CA PHE A 114 -10.22 5.14 1.56
C PHE A 114 -11.39 4.82 0.64
N TYR A 115 -12.31 4.03 1.16
CA TYR A 115 -13.56 3.73 0.48
C TYR A 115 -14.38 5.01 0.36
N THR A 116 -14.70 5.40 -0.86
CA THR A 116 -15.69 6.47 -1.10
C THR A 116 -16.68 6.02 -2.16
N PRO A 117 -17.97 6.43 -2.05
CA PRO A 117 -18.94 6.15 -3.10
C PRO A 117 -18.49 6.64 -4.48
N ALA A 118 -17.86 7.81 -4.56
CA ALA A 118 -17.33 8.37 -5.80
C ALA A 118 -16.25 7.48 -6.45
N ARG A 119 -15.39 6.84 -5.64
CA ARG A 119 -14.41 5.86 -6.15
C ARG A 119 -15.12 4.59 -6.61
N ALA A 120 -16.05 4.07 -5.80
CA ALA A 120 -16.84 2.87 -6.10
C ALA A 120 -17.69 2.99 -7.39
N GLU A 121 -18.05 4.21 -7.80
CA GLU A 121 -18.71 4.46 -9.10
C GLU A 121 -17.77 4.23 -10.30
N THR A 122 -16.46 4.39 -10.12
CA THR A 122 -15.48 4.43 -11.22
C THR A 122 -14.55 3.22 -11.28
N ILE A 123 -14.36 2.54 -10.16
CA ILE A 123 -13.56 1.33 -9.98
C ILE A 123 -14.28 0.39 -9.02
N ASP A 124 -13.86 -0.87 -9.02
CA ASP A 124 -14.28 -1.84 -8.02
C ASP A 124 -13.40 -1.72 -6.79
N LEU A 125 -14.00 -1.84 -5.60
CA LEU A 125 -13.31 -1.69 -4.32
C LEU A 125 -13.57 -2.92 -3.45
N VAL A 126 -12.51 -3.45 -2.84
CA VAL A 126 -12.57 -4.55 -1.88
C VAL A 126 -12.08 -4.03 -0.53
N PRO A 127 -12.98 -3.73 0.44
CA PRO A 127 -12.61 -3.24 1.76
C PRO A 127 -12.00 -4.36 2.61
N TYR A 128 -10.96 -4.05 3.38
CA TYR A 128 -10.21 -5.06 4.16
C TYR A 128 -9.67 -4.56 5.51
N GLU A 129 -9.45 -3.25 5.66
CA GLU A 129 -9.02 -2.62 6.92
C GLU A 129 -9.83 -1.34 7.19
N VAL A 130 -9.75 -0.81 8.41
CA VAL A 130 -10.36 0.46 8.82
C VAL A 130 -9.26 1.42 9.26
N GLN A 131 -9.37 2.67 8.84
CA GLN A 131 -8.47 3.74 9.27
C GLN A 131 -9.25 5.03 9.52
N ALA A 132 -8.62 5.93 10.26
CA ALA A 132 -9.08 7.29 10.44
C ALA A 132 -7.99 8.29 10.08
N VAL A 133 -8.40 9.54 9.94
CA VAL A 133 -7.51 10.69 9.76
C VAL A 133 -7.13 11.25 11.12
N SER A 134 -5.87 11.63 11.26
CA SER A 134 -5.31 12.26 12.45
C SER A 134 -4.68 13.61 12.10
N ILE A 135 -4.57 14.48 13.10
CA ILE A 135 -3.79 15.72 13.05
C ILE A 135 -2.56 15.56 13.93
N SER A 136 -1.39 15.53 13.30
CA SER A 136 -0.10 15.61 13.98
C SER A 136 0.33 17.06 14.15
N VAL A 137 0.89 17.39 15.32
CA VAL A 137 1.39 18.72 15.68
C VAL A 137 2.83 18.62 16.21
N PRO A 138 3.58 19.73 16.34
CA PRO A 138 4.87 19.71 17.03
C PRO A 138 4.69 19.29 18.49
N SER A 139 5.71 18.63 19.05
CA SER A 139 5.67 18.18 20.45
C SER A 139 5.38 19.33 21.42
N GLY A 140 4.51 19.07 22.39
CA GLY A 140 4.01 20.07 23.33
C GLY A 140 2.88 20.94 22.78
N ASN A 141 2.44 20.70 21.54
CA ASN A 141 1.23 21.28 20.93
C ASN A 141 1.12 22.80 21.15
N PRO A 142 2.01 23.62 20.54
CA PRO A 142 2.09 25.05 20.82
C PRO A 142 0.79 25.81 20.52
N GLU A 143 0.00 25.29 19.58
CA GLU A 143 -1.27 25.88 19.15
C GLU A 143 -2.48 25.41 19.98
N ASN A 144 -2.27 24.54 20.97
CA ASN A 144 -3.28 23.96 21.86
C ASN A 144 -4.45 23.30 21.10
N ILE A 145 -4.16 22.62 19.99
CA ILE A 145 -5.17 21.90 19.21
C ILE A 145 -5.57 20.63 19.96
N SER A 146 -6.84 20.47 20.31
CA SER A 146 -7.32 19.31 21.07
C SER A 146 -8.62 18.70 20.52
N SER A 147 -9.20 19.35 19.53
CA SER A 147 -10.45 18.97 18.90
C SER A 147 -10.47 19.44 17.44
N VAL A 148 -11.38 18.88 16.64
CA VAL A 148 -11.61 19.33 15.25
C VAL A 148 -11.92 20.83 15.20
N ASP A 149 -12.68 21.34 16.16
CA ASP A 149 -13.05 22.77 16.24
C ASP A 149 -11.85 23.71 16.38
N ASP A 150 -10.76 23.25 17.00
CA ASP A 150 -9.53 24.04 17.19
C ASP A 150 -8.73 24.22 15.88
N LEU A 151 -9.11 23.51 14.81
CA LEU A 151 -8.51 23.65 13.48
C LEU A 151 -9.00 24.90 12.72
N ALA A 152 -10.08 25.53 13.18
CA ALA A 152 -10.61 26.74 12.57
C ALA A 152 -9.56 27.87 12.58
N GLY A 153 -9.23 28.42 11.40
CA GLY A 153 -8.22 29.45 11.24
C GLY A 153 -6.76 28.96 11.28
N LYS A 154 -6.51 27.66 11.47
CA LYS A 154 -5.15 27.07 11.45
C LYS A 154 -4.67 26.82 10.02
N THR A 155 -3.36 26.64 9.88
CA THR A 155 -2.71 26.17 8.65
C THR A 155 -2.35 24.70 8.80
N ILE A 156 -3.08 23.83 8.11
CA ILE A 156 -2.89 22.38 8.17
C ILE A 156 -2.31 21.87 6.85
N GLY A 157 -1.18 21.18 6.93
CA GLY A 157 -0.56 20.52 5.78
C GLY A 157 -1.21 19.18 5.47
N VAL A 158 -1.23 18.78 4.20
CA VAL A 158 -1.75 17.47 3.78
C VAL A 158 -1.16 17.03 2.45
N GLU A 159 -0.93 15.72 2.28
CA GLU A 159 -0.65 15.15 0.96
C GLU A 159 -1.91 15.22 0.07
N ALA A 160 -1.76 15.69 -1.16
CA ALA A 160 -2.90 15.89 -2.05
C ALA A 160 -2.59 15.47 -3.50
N PRO A 161 -3.61 15.01 -4.26
CA PRO A 161 -5.01 14.81 -3.84
C PRO A 161 -5.18 13.57 -2.94
N GLY A 162 -6.22 13.55 -2.10
CA GLY A 162 -6.42 12.45 -1.15
C GLY A 162 -7.67 12.62 -0.29
N TYR A 163 -8.01 11.58 0.46
CA TYR A 163 -9.18 11.57 1.33
C TYR A 163 -9.04 12.57 2.49
N GLU A 164 -7.83 12.71 3.00
CA GLU A 164 -7.43 13.67 4.02
C GLU A 164 -7.60 15.10 3.51
N PHE A 165 -7.18 15.36 2.27
CA PHE A 165 -7.36 16.67 1.63
C PHE A 165 -8.85 17.01 1.45
N ASP A 166 -9.65 16.06 0.96
CA ASP A 166 -11.09 16.24 0.80
C ASP A 166 -11.78 16.47 2.16
N THR A 167 -11.37 15.71 3.19
CA THR A 167 -11.86 15.85 4.58
C THR A 167 -11.54 17.23 5.15
N LEU A 168 -10.30 17.70 5.03
CA LEU A 168 -9.91 19.04 5.50
C LEU A 168 -10.64 20.15 4.74
N THR A 169 -10.82 19.99 3.43
CA THR A 169 -11.54 20.96 2.61
C THR A 169 -13.00 21.09 3.06
N ALA A 170 -13.68 19.96 3.25
CA ALA A 170 -15.06 19.93 3.75
C ALA A 170 -15.17 20.54 5.17
N LEU A 171 -14.22 20.24 6.07
CA LEU A 171 -14.17 20.84 7.40
C LEU A 171 -13.97 22.37 7.34
N SER A 172 -13.10 22.86 6.45
CA SER A 172 -12.88 24.30 6.28
C SER A 172 -14.14 25.02 5.78
N GLU A 173 -14.84 24.43 4.81
CA GLU A 173 -16.13 24.93 4.32
C GLU A 173 -17.19 24.95 5.43
N GLN A 174 -17.25 23.89 6.26
CA GLN A 174 -18.14 23.82 7.41
C GLN A 174 -17.83 24.90 8.44
N PHE A 175 -16.55 25.18 8.74
CA PHE A 175 -16.18 26.28 9.63
C PHE A 175 -16.70 27.63 9.15
N VAL A 176 -16.59 27.92 7.84
CA VAL A 176 -17.13 29.16 7.26
C VAL A 176 -18.65 29.21 7.38
N ALA A 177 -19.34 28.10 7.11
CA ALA A 177 -20.79 28.01 7.26
C ALA A 177 -21.25 28.26 8.71
N ASP A 178 -20.44 27.83 9.69
CA ASP A 178 -20.69 28.03 11.13
C ASP A 178 -20.22 29.40 11.64
N GLY A 179 -19.72 30.28 10.77
CA GLY A 179 -19.24 31.62 11.12
C GLY A 179 -17.88 31.63 11.83
N LYS A 180 -17.13 30.53 11.78
CA LYS A 180 -15.75 30.41 12.25
C LYS A 180 -14.76 30.80 11.14
N PRO A 181 -13.50 31.13 11.47
CA PRO A 181 -12.46 31.35 10.46
C PRO A 181 -12.20 30.08 9.63
N ALA A 182 -12.03 30.26 8.31
CA ALA A 182 -11.63 29.17 7.42
C ALA A 182 -10.24 28.64 7.81
N MET A 183 -10.06 27.32 7.72
CA MET A 183 -8.74 26.69 7.80
C MET A 183 -7.99 26.92 6.48
N THR A 184 -6.66 27.14 6.56
CA THR A 184 -5.78 27.12 5.40
C THR A 184 -5.27 25.70 5.19
N VAL A 185 -5.68 25.07 4.10
CA VAL A 185 -5.20 23.72 3.73
C VAL A 185 -4.02 23.87 2.78
N GLN A 186 -2.82 23.54 3.25
CA GLN A 186 -1.60 23.59 2.45
C GLN A 186 -1.27 22.21 1.89
N THR A 187 -1.17 22.11 0.57
CA THR A 187 -0.95 20.83 -0.09
C THR A 187 0.52 20.52 -0.32
N PHE A 188 0.86 19.24 -0.20
CA PHE A 188 2.18 18.68 -0.44
C PHE A 188 2.08 17.47 -1.36
N LYS A 189 3.20 17.12 -2.00
CA LYS A 189 3.27 15.92 -2.83
C LYS A 189 3.43 14.65 -2.01
N THR A 190 4.05 14.76 -0.84
CA THR A 190 4.29 13.62 0.06
C THR A 190 4.06 14.05 1.49
N ASN A 191 3.69 13.10 2.35
CA ASN A 191 3.65 13.32 3.80
C ASN A 191 5.02 13.75 4.36
N ALA A 192 6.13 13.24 3.83
CA ALA A 192 7.47 13.66 4.25
C ALA A 192 7.72 15.17 4.04
N ASP A 193 7.24 15.75 2.94
CA ASP A 193 7.33 17.19 2.69
C ASP A 193 6.46 17.99 3.67
N ALA A 194 5.25 17.49 3.97
CA ALA A 194 4.35 18.12 4.95
C ALA A 194 4.97 18.15 6.36
N TYR A 195 5.55 17.04 6.82
CA TYR A 195 6.25 17.00 8.11
C TYR A 195 7.53 17.85 8.14
N GLN A 196 8.23 18.01 7.00
CA GLN A 196 9.35 18.96 6.91
C GLN A 196 8.87 20.41 7.07
N ALA A 197 7.76 20.79 6.43
CA ALA A 197 7.15 22.12 6.58
C ALA A 197 6.65 22.35 8.02
N LEU A 198 6.06 21.33 8.65
CA LEU A 198 5.67 21.37 10.06
C LEU A 198 6.89 21.59 10.96
N SER A 199 7.97 20.84 10.75
CA SER A 199 9.23 21.01 11.49
C SER A 199 9.86 22.40 11.28
N ALA A 200 9.60 23.05 10.15
CA ALA A 200 10.08 24.39 9.83
C ALA A 200 9.18 25.50 10.42
N GLY A 201 8.08 25.14 11.11
CA GLY A 201 7.12 26.10 11.68
C GLY A 201 6.25 26.80 10.63
N GLN A 202 6.07 26.19 9.46
CA GLN A 202 5.22 26.73 8.40
C GLN A 202 3.76 26.31 8.53
N LEU A 203 3.49 25.29 9.34
CA LEU A 203 2.19 24.69 9.57
C LEU A 203 1.90 24.63 11.07
N ASP A 204 0.63 24.70 11.44
CA ASP A 204 0.15 24.47 12.80
C ASP A 204 -0.04 22.97 13.08
N GLY A 205 -0.26 22.18 12.03
CA GLY A 205 -0.37 20.73 12.08
C GLY A 205 -0.32 20.10 10.68
N THR A 206 -0.27 18.78 10.61
CA THR A 206 -0.40 18.00 9.37
C THR A 206 -1.45 16.93 9.53
N SER A 207 -2.28 16.76 8.50
CA SER A 207 -3.23 15.66 8.40
C SER A 207 -2.54 14.42 7.83
N ILE A 208 -2.85 13.26 8.39
CA ILE A 208 -2.16 11.99 8.11
C ILE A 208 -3.12 10.82 8.43
N VAL A 209 -2.97 9.68 7.75
CA VAL A 209 -3.59 8.42 8.19
C VAL A 209 -3.05 8.02 9.57
N GLU A 210 -3.94 7.61 10.48
CA GLU A 210 -3.60 7.36 11.89
C GLU A 210 -2.50 6.30 12.08
N SER A 211 -2.53 5.21 11.31
CA SER A 211 -1.49 4.16 11.31
C SER A 211 -0.06 4.63 10.97
N VAL A 212 0.09 5.82 10.38
CA VAL A 212 1.40 6.40 9.99
C VAL A 212 1.95 7.34 11.06
N THR A 213 1.12 7.76 12.03
CA THR A 213 1.50 8.74 13.06
C THR A 213 2.69 8.28 13.90
N SER A 214 2.72 7.00 14.29
CA SER A 214 3.76 6.41 15.15
C SER A 214 5.16 6.53 14.54
N PHE A 215 5.29 6.43 13.21
CA PHE A 215 6.55 6.61 12.51
C PHE A 215 7.11 8.02 12.73
N TYR A 216 6.28 9.04 12.51
CA TYR A 216 6.72 10.44 12.67
C TYR A 216 6.91 10.84 14.14
N GLN A 217 6.23 10.17 15.07
CA GLN A 217 6.40 10.41 16.50
C GLN A 217 7.65 9.76 17.10
N SER A 218 8.27 8.82 16.38
CA SER A 218 9.37 7.98 16.89
C SER A 218 10.59 8.77 17.38
N ASP A 219 10.85 9.96 16.82
CA ASP A 219 11.94 10.85 17.22
C ASP A 219 11.55 11.91 18.28
N GLY A 220 10.28 11.91 18.70
CA GLY A 220 9.73 12.81 19.72
C GLY A 220 9.50 14.25 19.27
N ARG A 221 9.66 14.59 17.99
CA ARG A 221 9.40 15.96 17.50
C ARG A 221 7.93 16.27 17.29
N PHE A 222 7.09 15.25 17.17
CA PHE A 222 5.66 15.39 16.86
C PHE A 222 4.81 14.55 17.80
N GLU A 223 3.54 14.89 17.90
CA GLU A 223 2.50 14.15 18.64
C GLU A 223 1.15 14.26 17.91
N THR A 224 0.26 13.28 18.09
CA THR A 224 -1.12 13.36 17.60
C THR A 224 -1.93 14.29 18.52
N ALA A 225 -2.49 15.36 17.97
CA ALA A 225 -3.40 16.27 18.68
C ALA A 225 -4.86 15.81 18.63
N VAL A 226 -5.28 15.29 17.47
CA VAL A 226 -6.66 14.82 17.22
C VAL A 226 -6.57 13.55 16.38
N GLY A 227 -7.26 12.48 16.78
CA GLY A 227 -7.37 11.22 16.01
C GLY A 227 -8.83 10.88 15.72
N GLY A 228 -9.06 9.77 14.99
CA GLY A 228 -10.43 9.29 14.72
C GLY A 228 -11.27 10.19 13.80
N ILE A 229 -10.65 11.12 13.06
CA ILE A 229 -11.39 12.02 12.17
C ILE A 229 -11.83 11.24 10.92
N ASN A 230 -13.13 11.25 10.65
CA ASN A 230 -13.71 10.68 9.42
C ASN A 230 -13.24 9.22 9.19
N GLU A 231 -13.38 8.38 10.22
CA GLU A 231 -13.07 6.95 10.13
C GLU A 231 -13.85 6.29 8.99
N ALA A 232 -13.16 5.51 8.18
CA ALA A 232 -13.75 4.79 7.07
C ALA A 232 -12.91 3.56 6.69
N PRO A 233 -13.53 2.56 6.03
CA PRO A 233 -12.80 1.42 5.48
C PRO A 233 -11.76 1.87 4.44
N LEU A 234 -10.62 1.22 4.42
CA LEU A 234 -9.71 1.24 3.28
C LEU A 234 -9.94 0.00 2.42
N ALA A 235 -9.73 0.17 1.12
CA ALA A 235 -9.97 -0.84 0.11
C ALA A 235 -8.80 -0.98 -0.86
N MET A 236 -8.69 -2.18 -1.42
CA MET A 236 -7.93 -2.43 -2.65
C MET A 236 -8.80 -2.05 -3.85
N GLY A 237 -8.21 -1.41 -4.85
CA GLY A 237 -8.93 -0.90 -6.03
C GLY A 237 -8.66 -1.68 -7.30
N PHE A 238 -9.68 -1.89 -8.12
CA PHE A 238 -9.61 -2.72 -9.33
C PHE A 238 -10.35 -2.08 -10.50
N ALA A 239 -10.02 -2.48 -11.72
CA ALA A 239 -10.85 -2.13 -12.87
C ALA A 239 -12.27 -2.69 -12.68
N LYS A 240 -13.28 -1.96 -13.17
CA LYS A 240 -14.67 -2.42 -13.14
C LYS A 240 -14.83 -3.79 -13.79
N ASP A 241 -15.60 -4.66 -13.13
CA ASP A 241 -15.94 -6.02 -13.57
C ASP A 241 -14.71 -6.92 -13.79
N SER A 242 -13.57 -6.58 -13.20
CA SER A 242 -12.36 -7.39 -13.31
C SER A 242 -12.48 -8.68 -12.48
N LYS A 243 -12.01 -9.78 -13.07
CA LYS A 243 -11.96 -11.06 -12.36
C LYS A 243 -10.97 -11.04 -11.19
N SER A 244 -9.91 -10.24 -11.29
CA SER A 244 -8.93 -10.05 -10.22
C SER A 244 -9.57 -9.52 -8.93
N ALA A 245 -10.55 -8.62 -9.01
CA ALA A 245 -11.25 -8.10 -7.84
C ALA A 245 -11.93 -9.22 -7.03
N GLY A 246 -12.64 -10.13 -7.71
CA GLY A 246 -13.31 -11.25 -7.07
C GLY A 246 -12.34 -12.28 -6.48
N GLU A 247 -11.26 -12.60 -7.19
CA GLU A 247 -10.25 -13.55 -6.72
C GLU A 247 -9.45 -13.01 -5.53
N VAL A 248 -9.13 -11.71 -5.52
CA VAL A 248 -8.47 -11.07 -4.37
C VAL A 248 -9.40 -10.99 -3.17
N ALA A 249 -10.69 -10.64 -3.36
CA ALA A 249 -11.67 -10.66 -2.28
C ALA A 249 -11.79 -12.06 -1.64
N ARG A 250 -11.86 -13.12 -2.47
CA ARG A 250 -11.87 -14.51 -1.99
C ARG A 250 -10.62 -14.83 -1.16
N VAL A 251 -9.44 -14.47 -1.67
CA VAL A 251 -8.16 -14.74 -0.99
C VAL A 251 -8.08 -13.99 0.34
N LEU A 252 -8.51 -12.73 0.40
CA LEU A 252 -8.55 -11.96 1.64
C LEU A 252 -9.52 -12.58 2.66
N ASP A 253 -10.69 -13.07 2.24
CA ASP A 253 -11.61 -13.77 3.12
C ASP A 253 -11.03 -15.10 3.64
N GLU A 254 -10.31 -15.85 2.80
CA GLU A 254 -9.56 -17.05 3.23
C GLU A 254 -8.47 -16.73 4.25
N MET A 255 -7.71 -15.65 4.02
CA MET A 255 -6.69 -15.16 4.96
C MET A 255 -7.30 -14.69 6.27
N ARG A 256 -8.52 -14.14 6.24
CA ARG A 256 -9.26 -13.80 7.45
C ARG A 256 -9.70 -15.07 8.20
N ALA A 257 -10.18 -16.08 7.48
CA ALA A 257 -10.67 -17.32 8.07
C ALA A 257 -9.55 -18.20 8.65
N ASP A 258 -8.36 -18.21 8.03
CA ASP A 258 -7.22 -19.02 8.47
C ASP A 258 -6.31 -18.34 9.50
N GLY A 259 -6.55 -17.05 9.79
CA GLY A 259 -5.86 -16.28 10.82
C GLY A 259 -4.68 -15.44 10.32
N TYR A 260 -4.25 -15.60 9.06
CA TYR A 260 -3.13 -14.81 8.54
C TYR A 260 -3.40 -13.31 8.57
N LEU A 261 -4.58 -12.88 8.10
CA LEU A 261 -4.89 -11.44 8.00
C LEU A 261 -4.99 -10.78 9.39
N PRO A 262 -5.69 -11.35 10.38
CA PRO A 262 -5.63 -10.86 11.77
C PRO A 262 -4.22 -10.82 12.37
N ASP A 263 -3.39 -11.84 12.14
CA ASP A 263 -2.02 -11.89 12.68
C ASP A 263 -1.15 -10.78 12.07
N LEU A 264 -1.25 -10.55 10.75
CA LEU A 264 -0.56 -9.45 10.08
C LEU A 264 -1.04 -8.10 10.62
N PHE A 265 -2.34 -7.90 10.76
CA PHE A 265 -2.89 -6.65 11.30
C PHE A 265 -2.46 -6.38 12.74
N ALA A 266 -2.37 -7.41 13.57
CA ALA A 266 -1.90 -7.29 14.95
C ALA A 266 -0.42 -6.87 15.03
N GLU A 267 0.43 -7.31 14.09
CA GLU A 267 1.85 -6.90 14.03
C GLU A 267 2.01 -5.38 13.77
N TYR A 268 1.07 -4.79 13.04
CA TYR A 268 1.11 -3.40 12.60
C TYR A 268 0.12 -2.47 13.32
N ASP A 269 -0.59 -2.95 14.33
CA ASP A 269 -1.64 -2.21 15.06
C ASP A 269 -2.74 -1.66 14.12
N VAL A 270 -3.15 -2.50 13.16
CA VAL A 270 -4.18 -2.18 12.18
C VAL A 270 -5.51 -2.82 12.58
N THR A 271 -6.60 -2.07 12.42
CA THR A 271 -7.96 -2.61 12.63
C THR A 271 -8.49 -3.19 11.34
N GLY A 272 -8.92 -4.46 11.36
CA GLY A 272 -9.53 -5.11 10.21
C GLY A 272 -10.95 -4.61 9.93
N TYR A 273 -11.39 -4.74 8.68
CA TYR A 273 -12.79 -4.47 8.31
C TYR A 273 -13.69 -5.63 8.74
N ASP A 274 -14.67 -5.35 9.59
CA ASP A 274 -15.59 -6.35 10.15
C ASP A 274 -16.69 -6.79 9.16
N GLY A 275 -16.91 -6.03 8.09
CA GLY A 275 -17.92 -6.35 7.07
C GLY A 275 -17.51 -7.49 6.13
N ALA A 276 -18.36 -7.76 5.14
CA ALA A 276 -18.04 -8.74 4.10
C ALA A 276 -16.85 -8.25 3.26
N ILE A 277 -15.83 -9.11 3.08
CA ILE A 277 -14.73 -8.85 2.15
C ILE A 277 -15.21 -9.30 0.78
N GLU A 278 -15.86 -8.39 0.08
CA GLU A 278 -16.43 -8.63 -1.24
C GLU A 278 -16.26 -7.41 -2.14
N VAL A 279 -16.45 -7.61 -3.45
CA VAL A 279 -16.40 -6.51 -4.41
C VAL A 279 -17.59 -5.59 -4.19
N SER A 280 -17.31 -4.36 -3.80
CA SER A 280 -18.32 -3.32 -3.59
C SER A 280 -18.27 -2.25 -4.68
N THR A 281 -19.46 -1.82 -5.10
CA THR A 281 -19.68 -0.86 -6.19
C THR A 281 -20.59 0.31 -5.79
N GLY A 282 -20.98 0.40 -4.51
CA GLY A 282 -21.92 1.40 -3.98
C GLY A 282 -21.63 1.75 -2.52
N PRO A 283 -22.52 2.40 -1.77
CA PRO A 283 -22.33 2.58 -0.34
C PRO A 283 -22.11 1.21 0.36
N LEU A 284 -21.20 1.15 1.34
CA LEU A 284 -21.11 -0.01 2.21
C LEU A 284 -22.29 0.02 3.17
N ASP A 285 -22.96 -1.12 3.35
CA ASP A 285 -24.04 -1.22 4.33
C ASP A 285 -23.45 -1.06 5.75
N SER A 286 -24.03 -0.11 6.51
CA SER A 286 -23.68 0.17 7.91
C SER A 286 -24.21 -0.87 8.88
#